data_AF-A0A7S4APQ6-F1
#
_entry.id   AF-A0A7S4APQ6-F1
#
_cell.length_a   1.000
_cell.length_b   1.000
_cell.length_c   1.000
_cell.angle_alpha   90.00
_cell.angle_beta   90.00
_cell.angle_gamma   90.00
#
_symmetry.space_group_name_H-M   'P 1'
#
loop_
_entity.id
_entity.type
_entity.pdbx_description
1 polymer ?
#
loop_
_entity_poly.entity_id
_entity_poly.type
_entity_poly.pdbx_seq_one_letter_code
_entity_poly.pdbx_strand_id
1 'polypeptide(L)'
;GLLREPFRTHYARAVDNTMAHALNDISLNTAKGTEATMDAVTYLLNYAHTNPDTEIIFRASDMILHVDSDAAYLVAPEARSRAGGYQYLSSHDGSLFNGPVLILAKVIKNVMASATEAELAALFMNAQEAVAIRNCLRAMGFTQPATPLKIDNNTAN
;
A
#
# COMPACT_ATOMS: atom_id res chain seq x y z
N GLY A 1 -23.64 -1.86 -8.86
CA GLY A 1 -22.89 -2.71 -9.80
C GLY A 1 -21.55 -3.01 -9.19
N LEU A 2 -21.12 -4.26 -9.23
CA LEU A 2 -19.81 -4.70 -8.74
C LEU A 2 -18.80 -4.46 -9.88
N LEU A 3 -17.77 -3.66 -9.64
CA LEU A 3 -16.66 -3.54 -10.59
C LEU A 3 -15.63 -4.61 -10.22
N ARG A 4 -15.32 -5.48 -11.19
CA ARG A 4 -14.28 -6.51 -11.09
C ARG A 4 -13.27 -6.23 -12.19
N GLU A 5 -12.04 -5.91 -11.82
CA GLU A 5 -10.95 -5.70 -12.76
C GLU A 5 -10.11 -7.00 -12.88
N PRO A 6 -9.93 -7.57 -14.08
CA PRO A 6 -9.17 -8.80 -14.27
C PRO A 6 -7.65 -8.61 -14.15
N PHE A 7 -6.97 -9.58 -13.54
CA PHE A 7 -5.55 -9.57 -13.22
C PHE A 7 -4.66 -9.85 -14.44
N ARG A 8 -3.84 -8.86 -14.82
CA ARG A 8 -2.66 -9.03 -15.68
C ARG A 8 -1.58 -8.04 -15.26
N THR A 9 -0.31 -8.41 -15.42
CA THR A 9 0.78 -7.42 -15.55
C THR A 9 0.59 -6.67 -16.86
N HIS A 10 -0.34 -5.71 -16.88
CA HIS A 10 -0.54 -4.86 -18.04
C HIS A 10 0.59 -3.83 -18.06
N TYR A 11 1.50 -3.95 -19.04
CA TYR A 11 2.70 -3.11 -19.17
C TYR A 11 3.63 -3.09 -17.95
N ALA A 12 3.90 -4.25 -17.34
CA ALA A 12 4.83 -4.38 -16.21
C ALA A 12 4.44 -3.61 -14.93
N ARG A 13 3.18 -3.17 -14.79
CA ARG A 13 2.65 -2.68 -13.52
C ARG A 13 1.98 -3.83 -12.77
N ALA A 14 2.34 -4.05 -11.51
CA ALA A 14 1.53 -4.88 -10.63
C ALA A 14 0.22 -4.15 -10.36
N VAL A 15 -0.85 -4.67 -10.93
CA VAL A 15 -2.22 -4.30 -10.58
C VAL A 15 -2.62 -4.94 -9.24
N ASP A 16 -1.95 -6.04 -8.89
CA ASP A 16 -2.11 -6.70 -7.61
C ASP A 16 -1.20 -6.11 -6.54
N ASN A 17 -1.87 -5.63 -5.52
CA ASN A 17 -1.32 -5.01 -4.34
C ASN A 17 -0.45 -5.96 -3.51
N THR A 18 -0.71 -7.27 -3.55
CA THR A 18 0.08 -8.27 -2.83
C THR A 18 1.51 -8.37 -3.38
N MET A 19 1.70 -8.06 -4.66
CA MET A 19 3.00 -8.09 -5.33
C MET A 19 3.81 -6.81 -5.15
N ALA A 20 3.19 -5.73 -4.67
CA ALA A 20 3.80 -4.41 -4.59
C ALA A 20 5.05 -4.39 -3.69
N HIS A 21 5.02 -5.10 -2.56
CA HIS A 21 6.18 -5.23 -1.66
C HIS A 21 7.35 -5.96 -2.33
N ALA A 22 7.09 -7.13 -2.92
CA ALA A 22 8.12 -7.93 -3.61
C ALA A 22 8.75 -7.15 -4.78
N LEU A 23 7.95 -6.40 -5.54
CA LEU A 23 8.47 -5.54 -6.60
C LEU A 23 9.33 -4.39 -6.09
N ASN A 24 8.95 -3.78 -4.95
CA ASN A 24 9.78 -2.76 -4.31
C ASN A 24 11.16 -3.32 -3.97
N ASP A 25 11.21 -4.54 -3.43
CA ASP A 25 12.42 -5.23 -3.00
C ASP A 25 13.32 -5.62 -4.17
N ILE A 26 12.73 -6.20 -5.22
CA ILE A 26 13.45 -6.53 -6.44
C ILE A 26 14.03 -5.25 -7.04
N SER A 27 13.25 -4.16 -7.10
CA SER A 27 13.68 -2.88 -7.68
C SER A 27 14.92 -2.31 -6.98
N LEU A 28 15.00 -2.40 -5.64
CA LEU A 28 16.16 -1.96 -4.86
C LEU A 28 17.46 -2.71 -5.22
N ASN A 29 17.34 -3.96 -5.67
CA ASN A 29 18.48 -4.84 -5.96
C ASN A 29 18.84 -4.92 -7.45
N THR A 30 18.06 -4.29 -8.34
CA THR A 30 18.27 -4.35 -9.80
C THR A 30 19.66 -3.89 -10.26
N ALA A 31 20.26 -2.91 -9.57
CA ALA A 31 21.57 -2.36 -9.94
C ALA A 31 22.74 -3.35 -9.72
N LYS A 32 22.56 -4.36 -8.87
CA LYS A 32 23.55 -5.41 -8.56
C LYS A 32 22.86 -6.77 -8.51
N GLY A 33 22.19 -7.15 -9.61
CA GLY A 33 21.45 -8.40 -9.69
C GLY A 33 22.32 -9.61 -9.29
N THR A 34 21.88 -10.33 -8.27
CA THR A 34 22.49 -11.58 -7.78
C THR A 34 21.63 -12.78 -8.13
N GLU A 35 22.13 -13.99 -7.90
CA GLU A 35 21.32 -15.22 -7.97
C GLU A 35 20.07 -15.12 -7.07
N ALA A 36 20.21 -14.55 -5.87
CA ALA A 36 19.07 -14.28 -4.99
C ALA A 36 18.04 -13.30 -5.58
N THR A 37 18.48 -12.34 -6.42
CA THR A 37 17.54 -11.46 -7.14
C THR A 37 16.77 -12.24 -8.20
N MET A 38 17.43 -13.18 -8.88
CA MET A 38 16.79 -14.07 -9.85
C MET A 38 15.79 -15.02 -9.18
N ASP A 39 16.13 -15.55 -8.01
CA ASP A 39 15.23 -16.39 -7.21
C ASP A 39 13.99 -15.61 -6.76
N ALA A 40 14.15 -14.37 -6.29
CA ALA A 40 13.04 -13.52 -5.89
C ALA A 40 12.12 -13.18 -7.08
N VAL A 41 12.70 -12.88 -8.25
CA VAL A 41 11.93 -12.68 -9.50
C VAL A 41 11.18 -13.96 -9.89
N THR A 42 11.85 -15.11 -9.84
CA THR A 42 11.25 -16.40 -10.18
C THR A 42 10.09 -16.73 -9.23
N TYR A 43 10.28 -16.50 -7.94
CA TYR A 43 9.23 -16.67 -6.93
C TYR A 43 8.03 -15.76 -7.23
N LEU A 44 8.26 -14.49 -7.55
CA LEU A 44 7.20 -13.54 -7.91
C LEU A 44 6.40 -14.02 -9.14
N LEU A 45 7.10 -14.50 -10.17
CA LEU A 45 6.46 -15.04 -11.38
C LEU A 45 5.66 -16.31 -11.09
N ASN A 46 6.19 -17.21 -10.25
CA ASN A 46 5.50 -18.42 -9.82
C ASN A 46 4.25 -18.08 -8.97
N TYR A 47 4.33 -17.07 -8.11
CA TYR A 47 3.17 -16.58 -7.35
C TYR A 47 2.08 -16.08 -8.30
N ALA A 48 2.43 -15.26 -9.29
CA ALA A 48 1.50 -14.77 -10.29
C ALA A 48 0.89 -15.90 -11.14
N HIS A 49 1.64 -16.96 -11.40
CA HIS A 49 1.15 -18.12 -12.14
C HIS A 49 0.19 -19.00 -11.32
N THR A 50 0.44 -19.15 -10.02
CA THR A 50 -0.36 -20.02 -9.13
C THR A 50 -1.62 -19.33 -8.58
N ASN A 51 -1.70 -18.01 -8.65
CA ASN A 51 -2.86 -17.22 -8.21
C ASN A 51 -3.48 -16.42 -9.37
N PRO A 52 -3.95 -17.08 -10.45
CA PRO A 52 -4.44 -16.39 -11.65
C PRO A 52 -5.80 -15.68 -11.45
N ASP A 53 -6.57 -16.11 -10.45
CA ASP A 53 -7.97 -15.69 -10.23
C ASP A 53 -8.14 -14.68 -9.09
N THR A 54 -7.06 -13.99 -8.68
CA THR A 54 -7.15 -12.96 -7.65
C THR A 54 -7.97 -11.77 -8.14
N GLU A 55 -9.05 -11.42 -7.44
CA GLU A 55 -9.93 -10.29 -7.77
C GLU A 55 -9.80 -9.17 -6.72
N ILE A 56 -9.77 -7.92 -7.19
CA ILE A 56 -9.98 -6.74 -6.35
C ILE A 56 -11.45 -6.36 -6.46
N ILE A 57 -12.13 -6.25 -5.32
CA ILE A 57 -13.57 -6.02 -5.29
C ILE A 57 -13.87 -4.58 -4.88
N PHE A 58 -14.60 -3.87 -5.74
CA PHE A 58 -15.18 -2.57 -5.43
C PHE A 58 -16.71 -2.67 -5.37
N ARG A 59 -17.26 -2.24 -4.24
CA ARG A 59 -18.69 -2.10 -3.98
C ARG A 59 -19.01 -0.62 -3.88
N ALA A 60 -20.19 -0.26 -4.37
CA ALA A 60 -20.70 1.10 -4.19
C ALA A 60 -20.77 1.42 -2.68
N SER A 61 -20.21 2.56 -2.30
CA SER A 61 -20.16 3.07 -0.93
C SER A 61 -20.34 4.58 -0.96
N ASP A 62 -20.32 5.21 0.22
CA ASP A 62 -20.37 6.67 0.36
C ASP A 62 -19.04 7.36 -0.05
N MET A 63 -18.09 6.58 -0.59
CA MET A 63 -16.79 7.05 -1.09
C MET A 63 -15.96 7.77 -0.01
N ILE A 64 -15.99 7.28 1.23
CA ILE A 64 -15.22 7.83 2.36
C ILE A 64 -13.83 7.23 2.37
N LEU A 65 -12.79 8.06 2.33
CA LEU A 65 -11.41 7.60 2.35
C LEU A 65 -11.02 7.08 3.73
N HIS A 66 -10.57 5.83 3.79
CA HIS A 66 -9.94 5.19 4.94
C HIS A 66 -8.49 4.87 4.61
N VAL A 67 -7.63 4.95 5.63
CA VAL A 67 -6.19 4.70 5.49
C VAL A 67 -5.73 3.84 6.66
N ASP A 68 -5.25 2.65 6.36
CA ASP A 68 -4.53 1.82 7.32
C ASP A 68 -3.02 1.99 7.04
N SER A 69 -2.26 2.45 8.04
CA SER A 69 -0.83 2.73 7.95
C SER A 69 -0.06 1.81 8.89
N ASP A 70 1.12 1.37 8.45
CA ASP A 70 2.01 0.48 9.20
C ASP A 70 3.47 0.74 8.80
N ALA A 71 4.41 0.41 9.68
CA ALA A 71 5.83 0.50 9.40
C ALA A 71 6.64 -0.70 9.94
N ALA A 72 7.49 -1.24 9.07
CA ALA A 72 8.45 -2.27 9.46
C ALA A 72 9.81 -1.62 9.80
N TYR A 73 10.27 -1.78 11.05
CA TYR A 73 11.48 -1.16 11.59
C TYR A 73 12.76 -1.94 11.22
N LEU A 74 13.78 -1.25 10.69
CA LEU A 74 15.11 -1.80 10.34
C LEU A 74 15.10 -3.00 9.38
N VAL A 75 14.09 -3.12 8.52
CA VAL A 75 13.94 -4.25 7.59
C VAL A 75 14.48 -3.98 6.18
N ALA A 76 15.08 -2.81 5.93
CA ALA A 76 15.64 -2.43 4.64
C ALA A 76 17.16 -2.19 4.73
N PRO A 77 17.90 -2.27 3.60
CA PRO A 77 19.34 -2.04 3.58
C PRO A 77 19.75 -0.71 4.21
N GLU A 78 20.94 -0.67 4.81
CA GLU A 78 21.47 0.47 5.57
C GLU A 78 20.66 0.78 6.83
N ALA A 79 20.10 -0.26 7.47
CA ALA A 79 19.29 -0.14 8.70
C ALA A 79 18.09 0.81 8.51
N ARG A 80 17.50 0.82 7.32
CA ARG A 80 16.33 1.65 7.01
C ARG A 80 15.04 0.91 7.33
N SER A 81 13.98 1.68 7.53
CA SER A 81 12.63 1.17 7.76
C SER A 81 11.80 1.20 6.48
N ARG A 82 10.66 0.51 6.49
CA ARG A 82 9.68 0.53 5.39
C ARG A 82 8.36 1.08 5.86
N ALA A 83 7.74 1.89 5.01
CA ALA A 83 6.38 2.37 5.18
C ALA A 83 5.42 1.54 4.32
N GLY A 84 4.34 1.08 4.95
CA GLY A 84 3.19 0.43 4.36
C GLY A 84 1.95 1.31 4.47
N GLY A 85 1.02 1.16 3.53
CA GLY A 85 -0.25 1.85 3.58
C GLY A 85 -1.31 1.23 2.70
N TYR A 86 -2.52 1.09 3.23
CA TYR A 86 -3.69 0.57 2.54
C TYR A 86 -4.78 1.64 2.54
N GLN A 87 -4.95 2.33 1.41
CA GLN A 87 -5.95 3.40 1.27
C GLN A 87 -7.12 2.90 0.44
N TYR A 88 -8.32 2.95 0.99
CA TYR A 88 -9.53 2.38 0.39
C TYR A 88 -10.75 3.28 0.64
N LEU A 89 -11.81 3.05 -0.14
CA LEU A 89 -13.06 3.80 -0.02
C LEU A 89 -14.11 2.96 0.70
N SER A 90 -14.72 3.52 1.74
CA SER A 90 -15.71 2.87 2.59
C SER A 90 -17.05 3.62 2.59
N SER A 91 -18.01 3.10 3.34
CA SER A 91 -19.25 3.77 3.75
C SER A 91 -18.99 4.68 4.96
N HIS A 92 -19.95 5.57 5.27
CA HIS A 92 -19.85 6.47 6.43
C HIS A 92 -19.67 5.77 7.78
N ASP A 93 -20.22 4.57 7.93
CA ASP A 93 -20.11 3.73 9.13
C ASP A 93 -18.84 2.86 9.16
N GLY A 94 -18.02 2.89 8.09
CA GLY A 94 -16.83 2.06 7.97
C GLY A 94 -17.09 0.57 7.76
N SER A 95 -18.34 0.15 7.54
CA SER A 95 -18.69 -1.27 7.42
C SER A 95 -18.23 -1.92 6.12
N LEU A 96 -18.02 -1.12 5.06
CA LEU A 96 -17.57 -1.60 3.76
C LEU A 96 -16.05 -1.53 3.61
N PHE A 97 -15.42 -2.69 3.46
CA PHE A 97 -14.01 -2.78 3.10
C PHE A 97 -13.87 -3.07 1.59
N ASN A 98 -13.60 -2.02 0.82
CA ASN A 98 -13.31 -2.14 -0.62
C ASN A 98 -11.83 -2.42 -0.86
N GLY A 99 -11.54 -2.87 -2.08
CA GLY A 99 -10.19 -2.87 -2.61
C GLY A 99 -9.50 -1.52 -2.47
N PRO A 100 -8.17 -1.50 -2.39
CA PRO A 100 -7.45 -0.26 -2.17
C PRO A 100 -7.45 0.55 -3.46
N VAL A 101 -7.63 1.86 -3.30
CA VAL A 101 -7.41 2.84 -4.37
C VAL A 101 -5.94 3.25 -4.45
N LEU A 102 -5.19 3.08 -3.36
CA LEU A 102 -3.75 3.27 -3.32
C LEU A 102 -3.11 2.35 -2.29
N ILE A 103 -2.00 1.73 -2.67
CA ILE A 103 -1.07 1.07 -1.76
C ILE A 103 0.23 1.85 -1.69
N LEU A 104 0.66 2.18 -0.49
CA LEU A 104 1.97 2.73 -0.22
C LEU A 104 2.90 1.60 0.19
N ALA A 105 3.96 1.37 -0.60
CA ALA A 105 5.06 0.49 -0.25
C ALA A 105 6.37 1.21 -0.59
N LYS A 106 7.02 1.80 0.43
CA LYS A 106 8.21 2.63 0.23
C LYS A 106 9.26 2.37 1.31
N VAL A 107 10.54 2.40 0.95
CA VAL A 107 11.62 2.49 1.93
C VAL A 107 11.68 3.92 2.47
N ILE A 108 11.71 4.06 3.79
CA ILE A 108 11.93 5.34 4.46
C ILE A 108 13.41 5.69 4.26
N LYS A 109 13.66 6.84 3.62
CA LYS A 109 15.03 7.23 3.23
C LYS A 109 15.94 7.46 4.44
N ASN A 110 15.37 8.00 5.51
CA ASN A 110 16.06 8.27 6.76
C ASN A 110 16.14 7.00 7.61
N VAL A 111 17.24 6.83 8.34
CA VAL A 111 17.36 5.79 9.38
C VAL A 111 16.60 6.29 10.60
N MET A 112 15.60 5.53 11.02
CA MET A 112 14.77 5.85 12.19
C MET A 112 15.46 5.34 13.44
N ALA A 113 15.36 6.08 14.55
CA ALA A 113 15.95 5.70 15.83
C ALA A 113 15.07 4.72 16.62
N SER A 114 13.79 4.56 16.22
CA SER A 114 12.85 3.64 16.87
C SER A 114 11.74 3.18 15.92
N ALA A 115 11.02 2.12 16.33
CA ALA A 115 9.82 1.67 15.65
C ALA A 115 8.73 2.75 15.64
N THR A 116 8.53 3.49 16.74
CA THR A 116 7.57 4.60 16.81
C THR A 116 7.89 5.71 15.81
N GLU A 117 9.16 6.04 15.62
CA GLU A 117 9.57 7.04 14.62
C GLU A 117 9.32 6.53 13.19
N ALA A 118 9.57 5.24 12.92
CA ALA A 118 9.25 4.62 11.64
C ALA A 118 7.75 4.65 11.34
N GLU A 119 6.92 4.37 12.34
CA GLU A 119 5.45 4.46 12.25
C GLU A 119 4.99 5.88 11.98
N LEU A 120 5.54 6.87 12.70
CA LEU A 120 5.23 8.28 12.46
C LEU A 120 5.62 8.72 11.03
N ALA A 121 6.76 8.24 10.53
CA ALA A 121 7.18 8.50 9.16
C ALA A 121 6.22 7.86 8.14
N ALA A 122 5.80 6.61 8.34
CA ALA A 122 4.83 5.94 7.48
C ALA A 122 3.47 6.65 7.50
N LEU A 123 3.00 7.02 8.69
CA LEU A 123 1.79 7.80 8.93
C LEU A 123 1.82 9.12 8.14
N PHE A 124 2.92 9.86 8.25
CA PHE A 124 3.11 11.12 7.53
C PHE A 124 3.07 10.92 6.02
N MET A 125 3.79 9.92 5.50
CA MET A 125 3.82 9.61 4.07
C MET A 125 2.43 9.22 3.54
N ASN A 126 1.68 8.40 4.28
CA ASN A 126 0.31 8.03 3.93
C ASN A 126 -0.64 9.23 3.94
N ALA A 127 -0.53 10.10 4.94
CA ALA A 127 -1.33 11.31 5.03
C ALA A 127 -1.06 12.26 3.84
N GLN A 128 0.18 12.38 3.39
CA GLN A 128 0.53 13.18 2.21
C GLN A 128 -0.17 12.67 0.95
N GLU A 129 -0.12 11.36 0.70
CA GLU A 129 -0.81 10.77 -0.47
C GLU A 129 -2.34 10.92 -0.35
N ALA A 130 -2.88 10.76 0.86
CA ALA A 130 -4.32 10.89 1.12
C ALA A 130 -4.86 12.29 0.81
N VAL A 131 -4.05 13.36 0.93
CA VAL A 131 -4.48 14.73 0.58
C VAL A 131 -4.90 14.80 -0.89
N ALA A 132 -4.12 14.22 -1.80
CA ALA A 132 -4.45 14.22 -3.23
C ALA A 132 -5.77 13.49 -3.49
N ILE A 133 -5.95 12.31 -2.90
CA ILE A 133 -7.17 11.51 -3.06
C ILE A 133 -8.39 12.26 -2.51
N ARG A 134 -8.28 12.88 -1.34
CA ARG A 134 -9.36 13.68 -0.75
C ARG A 134 -9.75 14.85 -1.64
N ASN A 135 -8.78 15.54 -2.22
CA ASN A 135 -9.06 16.65 -3.13
C ASN A 135 -9.80 16.19 -4.38
N CYS A 136 -9.40 15.05 -4.95
CA CYS A 136 -10.12 14.42 -6.07
C CYS A 136 -11.55 14.04 -5.68
N LEU A 137 -11.76 13.39 -4.54
CA LEU A 137 -13.08 13.01 -4.05
C LEU A 137 -13.99 14.23 -3.87
N ARG A 138 -13.47 15.31 -3.27
CA ARG A 138 -14.21 16.57 -3.12
C ARG A 138 -14.57 17.21 -4.47
N ALA A 139 -13.66 17.19 -5.43
CA ALA A 139 -13.91 17.70 -6.78
C ALA A 139 -15.00 16.89 -7.51
N MET A 140 -15.11 15.60 -7.22
CA MET A 140 -16.18 14.73 -7.74
C MET A 140 -17.51 14.85 -6.98
N GLY A 141 -17.59 15.73 -5.96
CA GLY A 141 -18.80 15.95 -5.16
C GLY A 141 -18.92 15.08 -3.91
N PHE A 142 -17.92 14.25 -3.61
CA PHE A 142 -17.89 13.41 -2.40
C PHE A 142 -17.21 14.16 -1.25
N THR A 143 -18.01 14.72 -0.34
CA THR A 143 -17.49 15.42 0.84
C THR A 143 -16.81 14.44 1.79
N GLN A 144 -15.58 14.76 2.20
CA GLN A 144 -14.78 13.89 3.05
C GLN A 144 -14.81 14.36 4.51
N PRO A 145 -15.20 13.50 5.49
CA PRO A 145 -15.05 13.78 6.91
C PRO A 145 -13.56 13.80 7.31
N ALA A 146 -13.24 13.96 8.60
CA ALA A 146 -11.89 13.67 9.06
C ALA A 146 -11.50 12.24 8.64
N THR A 147 -10.35 12.07 7.98
CA THR A 147 -9.92 10.75 7.47
C THR A 147 -9.70 9.81 8.64
N PRO A 148 -10.39 8.66 8.70
CA PRO A 148 -9.99 7.58 9.58
C PRO A 148 -8.62 7.09 9.12
N LEU A 149 -7.60 7.40 9.92
CA LEU A 149 -6.24 6.93 9.71
C LEU A 149 -5.87 6.03 10.88
N LYS A 150 -5.78 4.73 10.61
CA LYS A 150 -5.50 3.70 11.59
C LYS A 150 -4.01 3.36 11.61
N ILE A 151 -3.48 3.19 12.80
CA ILE A 151 -2.16 2.63 13.08
C ILE A 151 -2.34 1.51 14.12
N ASP A 152 -1.50 0.48 14.11
CA ASP A 152 -1.58 -0.68 15.03
C ASP A 152 -0.51 -0.69 16.14
N ASN A 153 0.21 0.42 16.28
CA ASN A 153 1.26 0.62 17.27
C ASN A 153 0.67 1.03 18.67
N ASN A 154 0.80 0.15 19.67
CA ASN A 154 0.48 0.43 21.09
C ASN A 154 1.48 1.36 21.82
N THR A 155 2.61 1.66 21.20
CA THR A 155 3.70 2.55 21.67
C THR A 155 3.61 4.00 21.16
N ALA A 156 2.55 4.37 20.44
CA ALA A 156 2.25 5.73 19.95
C ALA A 156 1.12 6.38 20.78
N ASN A 157 1.10 6.10 22.08
CA ASN A 157 0.28 6.80 23.07
C ASN A 157 1.08 7.92 23.74
#